data_AF-A0A2L2YBY6-F1
#
_entry.id   AF-A0A2L2YBY6-F1
#
_cell.length_a   1.000
_cell.length_b   1.000
_cell.length_c   1.000
_cell.angle_alpha   90.00
_cell.angle_beta   90.00
_cell.angle_gamma   90.00
#
_symmetry.space_group_name_H-M   'P 1'
#
loop_
_entity.id
_entity.type
_entity.pdbx_description
1 polymer ?
#
loop_
_entity_poly.entity_id
_entity_poly.type
_entity_poly.pdbx_seq_one_letter_code
_entity_poly.pdbx_strand_id
1 'polypeptide(L)' 'KLYKTTPDLIFWFGFRSQFGGGKSSGFSLIYDSLDFAKKFEPKYRLIRNGFGERLKTGRKQRMDRKNRMK' A
#
# COMPACT_ATOMS: atom_id res chain seq x y z
N LYS A 1 8.42 -17.99 -12.23
CA LYS A 1 8.16 -16.53 -12.13
C LYS A 1 7.94 -15.98 -13.54
N LEU A 2 6.84 -15.26 -13.79
CA LEU A 2 6.46 -14.84 -15.14
C LEU A 2 7.32 -13.70 -15.69
N TYR A 3 7.58 -12.67 -14.86
CA TYR A 3 8.24 -11.43 -15.28
C TYR A 3 9.73 -11.33 -14.90
N LYS A 4 10.35 -12.42 -14.41
CA LYS A 4 11.77 -12.46 -13.98
C LYS A 4 12.20 -11.34 -12.99
N THR A 5 11.26 -10.71 -12.30
CA THR A 5 11.52 -9.64 -11.31
C THR A 5 11.54 -10.16 -9.87
N THR A 6 12.10 -9.35 -8.97
CA THR A 6 11.99 -9.58 -7.52
C THR A 6 10.55 -9.28 -7.05
N PRO A 7 9.99 -10.05 -6.10
CA PRO A 7 8.63 -9.84 -5.63
C PRO A 7 8.40 -8.46 -5.00
N ASP A 8 9.47 -7.88 -4.45
CA ASP A 8 9.47 -6.60 -3.74
C ASP A 8 9.09 -5.40 -4.64
N LEU A 9 9.25 -5.56 -5.95
CA LEU A 9 8.94 -4.55 -6.96
C LEU A 9 7.52 -4.69 -7.54
N ILE A 10 6.76 -5.68 -7.07
CA ILE A 10 5.41 -5.99 -7.58
C ILE A 10 4.38 -5.53 -6.55
N PHE A 11 3.54 -4.58 -6.94
CA PHE A 11 2.46 -4.05 -6.11
C PHE A 11 1.12 -4.49 -6.67
N TRP A 12 0.44 -5.38 -5.95
CA TRP A 12 -0.88 -5.90 -6.33
C TRP A 12 -2.02 -5.21 -5.57
N PHE A 13 -3.15 -4.98 -6.22
CA PHE A 13 -4.31 -4.35 -5.58
C PHE A 13 -5.64 -4.64 -6.30
N GLY A 14 -6.74 -4.34 -5.61
CA GLY A 14 -8.07 -4.37 -6.22
C GLY A 14 -8.59 -5.75 -6.57
N PHE A 15 -8.15 -6.80 -5.87
CA PHE A 15 -8.64 -8.15 -6.14
C PHE A 15 -10.13 -8.28 -5.82
N ARG A 16 -10.87 -8.90 -6.74
CA ARG A 16 -12.26 -9.32 -6.58
C ARG A 16 -12.39 -10.77 -7.01
N SER A 17 -12.99 -11.58 -6.15
CA SER A 17 -13.31 -12.97 -6.45
C SER A 17 -14.71 -13.07 -7.04
N GLN A 18 -14.88 -13.92 -8.05
CA GLN A 18 -16.17 -14.21 -8.65
C GLN A 18 -17.03 -15.06 -7.68
N PHE A 19 -18.33 -14.79 -7.66
CA PHE A 19 -19.28 -15.60 -6.90
C PHE A 19 -19.31 -17.03 -7.43
N GLY A 20 -19.29 -18.02 -6.54
CA GLY A 20 -19.09 -19.44 -6.89
C GLY A 20 -17.62 -19.87 -7.01
N GLY A 21 -16.65 -18.94 -6.91
CA GLY A 21 -15.23 -19.25 -6.89
C GLY A 21 -14.61 -19.48 -8.28
N GLY A 22 -13.40 -20.04 -8.32
CA GLY A 22 -12.70 -20.43 -9.56
C GLY A 22 -11.98 -19.30 -10.31
N LYS A 23 -12.34 -18.03 -10.07
CA LYS A 23 -11.65 -16.89 -10.67
C LYS A 23 -11.58 -15.69 -9.72
N SER A 24 -10.41 -15.07 -9.65
CA SER A 24 -10.19 -13.77 -9.01
C SER A 24 -9.49 -12.85 -10.00
N SER A 25 -10.04 -11.66 -10.20
CA SER A 25 -9.44 -10.61 -11.03
C SER A 25 -8.83 -9.54 -10.14
N GLY A 26 -7.75 -8.91 -10.59
CA GLY A 26 -7.08 -7.83 -9.88
C GLY A 26 -6.07 -7.14 -10.77
N PHE A 27 -5.38 -6.15 -10.22
CA PHE A 27 -4.39 -5.36 -10.94
C PHE A 27 -3.03 -5.44 -10.24
N SER A 28 -1.96 -5.28 -11.01
CA SER A 28 -0.60 -5.21 -10.50
C SER A 28 0.21 -4.16 -11.23
N LEU A 29 1.01 -3.41 -10.48
CA LEU A 29 2.06 -2.53 -11.01
C LEU A 29 3.41 -3.18 -10.75
N ILE A 30 4.26 -3.20 -11.78
CA ILE A 30 5.63 -3.70 -11.72
C ILE A 30 6.53 -2.51 -11.97
N TYR A 31 7.41 -2.21 -11.01
CA TYR A 31 8.36 -1.10 -11.11
C TYR A 31 9.76 -1.63 -11.45
N ASP A 32 10.54 -0.80 -12.15
CA ASP A 32 11.95 -1.12 -12.46
C ASP A 32 12.85 -0.99 -11.22
N SER A 33 12.53 -0.03 -10.33
CA SER A 33 13.26 0.20 -9.09
C SER A 33 12.34 0.50 -7.91
N LEU A 34 12.85 0.25 -6.71
CA LEU A 34 12.13 0.45 -5.47
C LEU A 34 11.96 1.94 -5.13
N ASP A 35 12.83 2.80 -5.67
CA ASP A 35 12.75 4.25 -5.50
C ASP A 35 11.59 4.84 -6.30
N PHE A 36 11.35 4.34 -7.52
CA PHE A 36 10.17 4.71 -8.29
C PHE A 36 8.89 4.26 -7.58
N ALA A 37 8.88 3.04 -7.04
CA ALA A 37 7.73 2.56 -6.27
C ALA A 37 7.43 3.48 -5.08
N LYS A 38 8.45 3.88 -4.29
CA LYS A 38 8.26 4.79 -3.14
C LYS A 38 7.76 6.19 -3.53
N LYS A 39 8.12 6.67 -4.73
CA LYS A 39 7.72 8.00 -5.21
C LYS A 39 6.27 8.04 -5.70
N PHE A 40 5.82 6.98 -6.38
CA PHE A 40 4.53 6.96 -7.06
C PHE A 40 3.43 6.22 -6.28
N GLU A 41 3.77 5.20 -5.48
CA GLU A 41 2.74 4.45 -4.75
C GLU A 41 2.15 5.24 -3.58
N PRO A 42 0.83 5.15 -3.35
CA PRO A 42 0.21 5.64 -2.14
C PRO A 42 0.83 5.03 -0.87
N LYS A 43 1.04 5.87 0.16
CA LYS A 43 1.67 5.47 1.44
C LYS A 43 1.04 4.22 2.09
N TYR A 44 -0.28 4.04 1.99
CA TYR A 44 -0.96 2.90 2.60
C TYR A 44 -0.56 1.56 1.97
N ARG A 45 -0.19 1.53 0.69
CA ARG A 45 0.29 0.33 0.00
C ARG A 45 1.74 0.03 0.36
N LEU A 46 2.57 1.07 0.47
CA LEU A 46 3.94 0.94 0.97
C LEU A 46 3.96 0.34 2.39
N ILE A 47 3.07 0.79 3.27
CA ILE A 47 2.93 0.24 4.63
C ILE A 47 2.50 -1.23 4.58
N ARG A 48 1.55 -1.59 3.71
CA ARG A 48 1.09 -2.99 3.57
C ARG A 48 2.21 -3.92 3.11
N ASN A 49 3.09 -3.44 2.24
CA ASN A 49 4.23 -4.18 1.73
C ASN A 49 5.49 -4.06 2.62
N GLY A 50 5.38 -3.43 3.80
CA GLY A 50 6.47 -3.33 4.77
C GLY A 50 7.52 -2.24 4.50
N PHE A 51 7.32 -1.41 3.46
CA PHE A 51 8.25 -0.34 3.09
C PHE A 51 7.97 1.01 3.77
N GLY A 52 6.97 1.09 4.66
CA GLY A 52 6.60 2.33 5.32
C GLY A 52 6.05 2.13 6.72
N GLU A 53 6.20 3.15 7.56
CA GLU A 53 5.67 3.15 8.92
C GLU A 53 4.25 3.70 9.00
N ARG A 54 3.42 3.05 9.81
CA ARG A 54 2.08 3.56 10.13
C ARG A 54 2.18 4.71 11.13
N LEU A 55 1.57 5.83 10.80
CA LEU A 55 1.37 6.93 11.74
C LEU A 55 0.57 6.43 12.96
N LYS A 56 1.18 6.50 14.15
CA LYS A 56 0.61 5.98 15.40
C LYS A 56 -0.48 6.88 16.01
N THR A 57 -0.49 8.18 15.68
CA THR A 57 -1.42 9.13 16.30
C THR A 57 -2.71 9.28 15.48
N GLY A 58 -3.85 9.04 16.13
CA GLY A 58 -5.17 9.24 15.54
C GLY A 58 -5.55 10.72 15.42
N ARG A 59 -6.56 11.02 14.58
CA ARG A 59 -7.04 12.40 14.36
C ARG A 59 -7.47 13.08 15.65
N LYS A 60 -8.22 12.38 16.53
CA LYS A 60 -8.71 12.92 17.81
C LYS A 60 -7.57 13.44 18.70
N GLN A 61 -6.55 12.64 18.94
CA GLN A 61 -5.40 13.02 19.77
C GLN A 61 -4.65 14.25 19.23
N ARG A 62 -4.55 14.40 17.90
CA ARG A 62 -3.95 15.58 17.28
C ARG A 62 -4.79 16.83 17.49
N MET A 63 -6.11 16.70 17.38
CA MET A 63 -7.04 17.82 17.59
C MET A 63 -7.10 18.25 19.06
N ASP A 64 -7.18 17.29 19.99
CA ASP A 64 -7.21 17.58 21.43
C ASP A 64 -5.91 18.27 21.88
N ARG A 65 -4.74 17.84 21.37
CA ARG A 65 -3.45 18.51 21.63
C ARG A 65 -3.44 19.94 21.09
N LYS A 66 -3.95 20.16 19.86
CA LYS A 66 -4.03 21.49 19.26
C LYS A 66 -4.91 22.43 20.09
N ASN A 67 -6.04 21.95 20.62
CA ASN A 67 -6.93 22.74 21.45
C ASN A 67 -6.36 23.05 22.85
N ARG A 68 -5.51 22.17 23.41
CA ARG A 68 -4.82 22.41 24.70
C ARG A 68 -3.67 23.41 24.60
N MET A 69 -3.07 23.56 23.41
CA MET A 69 -1.96 24.50 23.15
C MET A 69 -2.43 25.85 22.60
N LYS A 70 -3.75 26.02 22.41
CA LYS A 70 -4.38 27.32 22.22
C LYS A 70 -4.66 27.94 23.57
#